data_AF-A0A7W9G451-F1
#
_entry.id   AF-A0A7W9G451-F1
#
_cell.length_a   1.000
_cell.length_b   1.000
_cell.length_c   1.000
_cell.angle_alpha   90.00
_cell.angle_beta   90.00
_cell.angle_gamma   90.00
#
_symmetry.space_group_name_H-M   'P 1'
#
loop_
_entity.id
_entity.type
_entity.pdbx_description
1 polymer ?
#
loop_
_entity_poly.entity_id
_entity_poly.type
_entity_poly.pdbx_seq_one_letter_code
_entity_poly.pdbx_strand_id
1 'polypeptide(L)'
;MEPIPPGRGPGRVIILNGASSSGKSTLAKALQRSLDEPFLYVSSDQFVESGMVPERRDHEGPFSWWYEMRPRFFKGFHRCLPALASAGNDLVVEHIIEFPAWREELSELLADFDVFLVGVHCDLAEIDRRERERGDRHLGEGRGHVEVDGIHTFGPYDYEVDTSRGVSAALVRSVVTAWRSRGARSVLTSGGHVPHEMA
;
A
#
# COMPACT_ATOMS: atom_id res chain seq x y z
N MET A 1 -31.63 8.84 15.81
CA MET A 1 -31.62 7.47 15.27
C MET A 1 -30.30 7.31 14.54
N GLU A 2 -29.56 6.24 14.83
CA GLU A 2 -28.30 5.95 14.14
C GLU A 2 -28.58 5.52 12.69
N PRO A 3 -27.85 6.04 11.69
CA PRO A 3 -28.01 5.60 10.31
C PRO A 3 -27.59 4.13 10.13
N ILE A 4 -28.41 3.33 9.43
CA ILE A 4 -28.08 1.96 9.05
C ILE A 4 -27.89 1.91 7.53
N PRO A 5 -26.65 1.75 7.03
CA PRO A 5 -26.41 1.65 5.60
C PRO A 5 -26.95 0.32 5.04
N PRO A 6 -27.36 0.28 3.76
CA PRO A 6 -27.68 -0.99 3.09
C PRO A 6 -26.42 -1.86 2.99
N GLY A 7 -26.59 -3.18 3.09
CA GLY A 7 -25.48 -4.12 2.90
C GLY A 7 -24.97 -4.09 1.45
N ARG A 8 -23.64 -4.00 1.27
CA ARG A 8 -22.98 -4.02 -0.05
C ARG A 8 -21.86 -5.06 -0.21
N GLY A 9 -21.78 -6.02 0.71
CA GLY A 9 -20.68 -7.00 0.76
C GLY A 9 -19.38 -6.40 1.32
N PRO A 10 -18.28 -7.17 1.31
CA PRO A 10 -16.97 -6.67 1.68
C PRO A 10 -16.49 -5.61 0.66
N GLY A 11 -15.72 -4.65 1.14
CA GLY A 11 -15.08 -3.65 0.31
C GLY A 11 -13.93 -4.21 -0.52
N ARG A 12 -13.52 -3.45 -1.54
CA ARG A 12 -12.46 -3.82 -2.47
C ARG A 12 -11.19 -3.02 -2.20
N VAL A 13 -10.02 -3.56 -2.53
CA VAL A 13 -8.72 -2.99 -2.11
C VAL A 13 -7.79 -2.77 -3.29
N ILE A 14 -7.39 -1.53 -3.53
CA ILE A 14 -6.30 -1.17 -4.45
C ILE A 14 -5.07 -0.86 -3.62
N ILE A 15 -3.99 -1.64 -3.77
CA ILE A 15 -2.73 -1.41 -3.06
C ILE A 15 -1.72 -0.80 -4.03
N LEU A 16 -1.16 0.35 -3.70
CA LEU A 16 -0.06 1.00 -4.41
C LEU A 16 1.24 0.70 -3.68
N ASN A 17 2.10 -0.13 -4.26
CA ASN A 17 3.44 -0.43 -3.73
C ASN A 17 4.52 0.29 -4.53
N GLY A 18 5.47 0.92 -3.85
CA GLY A 18 6.57 1.65 -4.49
C GLY A 18 7.38 2.45 -3.48
N ALA A 19 8.55 2.94 -3.89
CA ALA A 19 9.49 3.57 -2.97
C ALA A 19 8.99 4.91 -2.40
N SER A 20 9.62 5.38 -1.32
CA SER A 20 9.54 6.80 -0.92
C SER A 20 9.74 7.70 -2.15
N SER A 21 8.95 8.77 -2.26
CA SER A 21 8.99 9.74 -3.38
C SER A 21 8.68 9.19 -4.79
N SER A 22 8.24 7.94 -4.94
CA SER A 22 7.80 7.38 -6.24
C SER A 22 6.44 7.90 -6.73
N GLY A 23 5.81 8.85 -6.03
CA GLY A 23 4.55 9.47 -6.48
C GLY A 23 3.27 8.73 -6.08
N LYS A 24 3.36 7.69 -5.22
CA LYS A 24 2.20 6.93 -4.71
C LYS A 24 1.10 7.82 -4.12
N SER A 25 1.42 8.74 -3.22
CA SER A 25 0.39 9.60 -2.59
C SER A 25 -0.33 10.50 -3.59
N THR A 26 0.38 10.98 -4.61
CA THR A 26 -0.22 11.74 -5.70
C THR A 26 -1.16 10.87 -6.52
N LEU A 27 -0.74 9.64 -6.84
CA LEU A 27 -1.56 8.67 -7.55
C LEU A 27 -2.79 8.25 -6.73
N ALA A 28 -2.64 7.96 -5.44
CA ALA A 28 -3.73 7.58 -4.55
C ALA A 28 -4.83 8.65 -4.50
N LYS A 29 -4.45 9.91 -4.29
CA LYS A 29 -5.38 11.05 -4.29
C LYS A 29 -6.05 11.25 -5.65
N ALA A 30 -5.32 11.02 -6.75
CA ALA A 30 -5.89 11.13 -8.09
C ALA A 30 -6.89 10.00 -8.40
N LEU A 31 -6.59 8.77 -7.97
CA LEU A 31 -7.49 7.63 -8.07
C LEU A 31 -8.77 7.86 -7.26
N GLN A 32 -8.65 8.30 -6.00
CA GLN A 32 -9.79 8.61 -5.15
C GLN A 32 -10.76 9.62 -5.80
N ARG A 33 -10.23 10.57 -6.58
CA ARG A 33 -11.05 11.56 -7.32
C ARG A 33 -11.64 11.03 -8.64
N SER A 34 -11.09 9.94 -9.17
CA SER A 34 -11.40 9.44 -10.53
C SER A 34 -12.22 8.15 -10.53
N LEU A 35 -12.27 7.43 -9.42
CA LEU A 35 -13.10 6.23 -9.25
C LEU A 35 -14.57 6.62 -9.06
N ASP A 36 -15.48 5.81 -9.62
CA ASP A 36 -16.92 6.10 -9.57
C ASP A 36 -17.52 5.91 -8.16
N GLU A 37 -16.89 5.04 -7.37
CA GLU A 37 -17.29 4.72 -6.01
C GLU A 37 -16.30 5.32 -4.99
N PRO A 38 -16.74 5.61 -3.75
CA PRO A 38 -15.90 6.23 -2.75
C PRO A 38 -14.89 5.22 -2.18
N PHE A 39 -13.61 5.43 -2.51
CA PHE A 39 -12.50 4.70 -1.89
C PHE A 39 -11.88 5.55 -0.78
N LEU A 40 -11.70 4.95 0.40
CA LEU A 40 -10.94 5.55 1.49
C LEU A 40 -9.45 5.48 1.16
N TYR A 41 -8.76 6.61 1.26
CA TYR A 41 -7.30 6.65 1.14
C TYR A 41 -6.69 6.31 2.50
N VAL A 42 -5.89 5.25 2.54
CA VAL A 42 -5.26 4.71 3.74
C VAL A 42 -3.76 4.58 3.52
N SER A 43 -2.96 5.14 4.42
CA SER A 43 -1.49 5.08 4.39
C SER A 43 -0.92 5.01 5.80
N SER A 44 0.16 4.25 5.98
CA SER A 44 0.92 4.27 7.23
C SER A 44 1.45 5.67 7.56
N ASP A 45 1.77 6.46 6.53
CA ASP A 45 2.26 7.83 6.69
C ASP A 45 1.19 8.72 7.34
N GLN A 46 -0.11 8.52 7.06
CA GLN A 46 -1.19 9.28 7.73
C GLN A 46 -1.23 9.02 9.24
N PHE A 47 -0.92 7.80 9.68
CA PHE A 47 -0.87 7.49 11.11
C PHE A 47 0.32 8.20 11.76
N VAL A 48 1.48 8.20 11.10
CA VAL A 48 2.66 8.91 11.59
C VAL A 48 2.44 10.42 11.61
N GLU A 49 1.96 11.01 10.51
CA GLU A 49 1.72 12.45 10.34
C GLU A 49 0.63 12.99 11.28
N SER A 50 -0.33 12.15 11.69
CA SER A 50 -1.37 12.53 12.67
C SER A 50 -0.87 12.53 14.13
N GLY A 51 0.39 12.16 14.38
CA GLY A 51 0.98 12.09 15.71
C GLY A 51 0.63 10.81 16.48
N MET A 52 0.13 9.75 15.81
CA MET A 52 -0.16 8.47 16.45
C MET A 52 1.10 7.78 16.99
N VAL A 53 2.21 7.89 16.25
CA VAL A 53 3.49 7.30 16.63
C VAL A 53 4.30 8.32 17.45
N PRO A 54 4.74 7.99 18.67
CA PRO A 54 5.55 8.90 19.49
C PRO A 54 6.83 9.34 18.76
N GLU A 55 7.41 10.50 19.09
CA GLU A 55 8.69 10.92 18.50
C GLU A 55 9.89 10.07 18.98
N ARG A 56 9.73 9.37 20.11
CA ARG A 56 10.77 8.50 20.69
C ARG A 56 11.20 7.40 19.69
N ARG A 57 12.51 7.35 19.42
CA ARG A 57 13.14 6.38 18.49
C ARG A 57 14.34 5.72 19.16
N ASP A 58 14.09 4.92 20.19
CA ASP A 58 15.16 4.19 20.87
C ASP A 58 15.81 3.18 19.93
N HIS A 59 17.12 3.03 20.00
CA HIS A 59 17.84 2.04 19.20
C HIS A 59 17.74 0.62 19.78
N GLU A 60 17.70 0.49 21.11
CA GLU A 60 17.74 -0.78 21.83
C GLU A 60 16.72 -0.84 22.97
N GLY A 61 16.58 -2.03 23.57
CA GLY A 61 15.69 -2.28 24.70
C GLY A 61 14.23 -2.58 24.30
N PRO A 62 13.32 -2.71 25.29
CA PRO A 62 11.95 -3.18 25.06
C PRO A 62 11.07 -2.21 24.27
N PHE A 63 11.57 -1.01 23.98
CA PHE A 63 10.92 0.01 23.17
C PHE A 63 11.77 0.43 21.96
N SER A 64 12.74 -0.39 21.56
CA SER A 64 13.50 -0.15 20.33
C SER A 64 12.55 0.07 19.15
N TRP A 65 12.76 1.14 18.40
CA TRP A 65 11.93 1.45 17.25
C TRP A 65 12.00 0.33 16.22
N TRP A 66 13.21 -0.04 15.80
CA TRP A 66 13.40 -1.00 14.72
C TRP A 66 12.99 -2.42 15.09
N TYR A 67 13.35 -2.88 16.29
CA TYR A 67 13.17 -4.28 16.68
C TYR A 67 11.83 -4.56 17.37
N GLU A 68 11.22 -3.57 18.04
CA GLU A 68 10.04 -3.79 18.88
C GLU A 68 8.80 -3.02 18.40
N MET A 69 8.90 -1.69 18.29
CA MET A 69 7.72 -0.85 18.02
C MET A 69 7.28 -0.88 16.56
N ARG A 70 8.22 -0.74 15.61
CA ARG A 70 7.94 -0.69 14.18
C ARG A 70 7.30 -1.98 13.66
N PRO A 71 7.77 -3.19 14.01
CA PRO A 71 7.09 -4.43 13.60
C PRO A 71 5.65 -4.50 14.12
N ARG A 72 5.39 -4.11 15.38
CA ARG A 72 4.04 -4.09 15.96
C ARG A 72 3.15 -3.05 15.28
N PHE A 73 3.70 -1.88 14.95
CA PHE A 73 3.00 -0.82 14.23
C PHE A 73 2.53 -1.30 12.86
N PHE A 74 3.42 -1.85 12.02
CA PHE A 74 3.05 -2.34 10.70
C PHE A 74 2.13 -3.56 10.76
N LYS A 75 2.35 -4.47 11.72
CA LYS A 75 1.44 -5.58 12.02
C LYS A 75 0.01 -5.10 12.33
N GLY A 76 -0.11 -3.99 13.05
CA GLY A 76 -1.38 -3.32 13.34
C GLY A 76 -1.97 -2.64 12.09
N PHE A 77 -1.16 -1.89 11.36
CA PHE A 77 -1.57 -1.25 10.10
C PHE A 77 -2.13 -2.26 9.09
N HIS A 78 -1.43 -3.37 8.85
CA HIS A 78 -1.91 -4.44 7.96
C HIS A 78 -3.26 -5.01 8.41
N ARG A 79 -3.48 -5.17 9.72
CA ARG A 79 -4.76 -5.66 10.28
C ARG A 79 -5.90 -4.65 10.20
N CYS A 80 -5.62 -3.36 10.09
CA CYS A 80 -6.66 -2.35 9.85
C CYS A 80 -7.29 -2.52 8.46
N LEU A 81 -6.54 -3.01 7.47
CA LEU A 81 -7.01 -3.13 6.08
C LEU A 81 -8.21 -4.10 5.96
N PRO A 82 -8.12 -5.39 6.37
CA PRO A 82 -9.27 -6.28 6.32
C PRO A 82 -10.39 -5.83 7.25
N ALA A 83 -10.10 -5.18 8.39
CA ALA A 83 -11.16 -4.66 9.26
C ALA A 83 -12.02 -3.58 8.58
N LEU A 84 -11.38 -2.62 7.90
CA LEU A 84 -12.09 -1.60 7.13
C LEU A 84 -12.84 -2.20 5.95
N ALA A 85 -12.20 -3.13 5.22
CA ALA A 85 -12.81 -3.78 4.06
C ALA A 85 -13.98 -4.69 4.47
N SER A 86 -13.91 -5.45 5.58
CA SER A 86 -15.02 -6.24 6.11
C SER A 86 -16.22 -5.39 6.52
N ALA A 87 -15.98 -4.14 6.95
CA ALA A 87 -17.04 -3.17 7.20
C ALA A 87 -17.64 -2.58 5.91
N GLY A 88 -17.23 -3.07 4.74
CA GLY A 88 -17.73 -2.66 3.43
C GLY A 88 -17.07 -1.41 2.89
N ASN A 89 -15.88 -1.00 3.36
CA ASN A 89 -15.17 0.16 2.82
C ASN A 89 -14.23 -0.23 1.69
N ASP A 90 -14.34 0.43 0.54
CA ASP A 90 -13.35 0.32 -0.52
C ASP A 90 -12.11 1.13 -0.17
N LEU A 91 -10.91 0.62 -0.46
CA LEU A 91 -9.65 1.18 0.01
C LEU A 91 -8.69 1.43 -1.17
N VAL A 92 -8.10 2.63 -1.20
CA VAL A 92 -6.82 2.87 -1.89
C VAL A 92 -5.74 2.92 -0.81
N VAL A 93 -4.93 1.88 -0.74
CA VAL A 93 -3.85 1.72 0.22
C VAL A 93 -2.54 2.17 -0.40
N GLU A 94 -1.90 3.19 0.15
CA GLU A 94 -0.51 3.50 -0.15
C GLU A 94 0.40 2.75 0.82
N HIS A 95 1.36 2.01 0.28
CA HIS A 95 2.28 1.24 1.12
C HIS A 95 3.66 1.07 0.47
N ILE A 96 4.63 0.70 1.28
CA ILE A 96 5.95 0.21 0.86
C ILE A 96 6.06 -1.19 1.43
N ILE A 97 5.93 -2.21 0.57
CA ILE A 97 6.10 -3.60 0.98
C ILE A 97 7.61 -3.84 1.07
N GLU A 98 8.17 -3.63 2.26
CA GLU A 98 9.63 -3.66 2.47
C GLU A 98 10.22 -5.07 2.60
N PHE A 99 9.38 -6.06 2.95
CA PHE A 99 9.84 -7.44 3.16
C PHE A 99 8.96 -8.43 2.40
N PRO A 100 9.53 -9.56 1.89
CA PRO A 100 8.74 -10.65 1.32
C PRO A 100 7.64 -11.14 2.28
N ALA A 101 7.96 -11.24 3.58
CA ALA A 101 7.01 -11.62 4.61
C ALA A 101 5.81 -10.66 4.75
N TRP A 102 5.97 -9.37 4.42
CA TRP A 102 4.82 -8.44 4.40
C TRP A 102 3.92 -8.70 3.21
N ARG A 103 4.48 -9.09 2.05
CA ARG A 103 3.69 -9.52 0.91
C ARG A 103 2.87 -10.77 1.24
N GLU A 104 3.49 -11.75 1.90
CA GLU A 104 2.82 -12.97 2.36
C GLU A 104 1.73 -12.65 3.39
N GLU A 105 2.02 -11.83 4.42
CA GLU A 105 1.02 -11.41 5.42
C GLU A 105 -0.17 -10.69 4.76
N LEU A 106 0.08 -9.79 3.80
CA LEU A 106 -1.00 -9.10 3.07
C LEU A 106 -1.80 -10.06 2.18
N SER A 107 -1.15 -11.06 1.58
CA SER A 107 -1.82 -12.12 0.81
C SER A 107 -2.81 -12.88 1.68
N GLU A 108 -2.38 -13.31 2.87
CA GLU A 108 -3.21 -14.06 3.82
C GLU A 108 -4.34 -13.19 4.38
N LEU A 109 -4.03 -11.99 4.86
CA LEU A 109 -5.01 -11.09 5.47
C LEU A 109 -6.09 -10.65 4.49
N LEU A 110 -5.78 -10.57 3.20
CA LEU A 110 -6.68 -10.06 2.17
C LEU A 110 -7.23 -11.16 1.25
N ALA A 111 -7.05 -12.44 1.59
CA ALA A 111 -7.41 -13.57 0.73
C ALA A 111 -8.89 -13.60 0.31
N ASP A 112 -9.80 -13.14 1.18
CA ASP A 112 -11.24 -13.11 0.95
C ASP A 112 -11.74 -11.81 0.27
N PHE A 113 -10.83 -10.91 -0.10
CA PHE A 113 -11.17 -9.62 -0.69
C PHE A 113 -10.77 -9.53 -2.16
N ASP A 114 -11.47 -8.64 -2.88
CA ASP A 114 -11.11 -8.26 -4.23
C ASP A 114 -9.98 -7.25 -4.19
N VAL A 115 -8.76 -7.75 -4.41
CA VAL A 115 -7.52 -6.97 -4.34
C VAL A 115 -7.01 -6.63 -5.74
N PHE A 116 -6.38 -5.47 -5.89
CA PHE A 116 -5.64 -5.07 -7.07
C PHE A 116 -4.33 -4.42 -6.66
N LEU A 117 -3.23 -5.14 -6.85
CA LEU A 117 -1.89 -4.75 -6.45
C LEU A 117 -1.17 -4.04 -7.60
N VAL A 118 -0.86 -2.76 -7.41
CA VAL A 118 -0.23 -1.89 -8.40
C VAL A 118 1.21 -1.56 -8.02
N GLY A 119 2.14 -1.85 -8.92
CA GLY A 119 3.54 -1.44 -8.82
C GLY A 119 3.72 0.00 -9.30
N VAL A 120 4.24 0.87 -8.44
CA VAL A 120 4.48 2.29 -8.73
C VAL A 120 5.99 2.55 -8.81
N HIS A 121 6.50 2.52 -10.03
CA HIS A 121 7.91 2.71 -10.36
C HIS A 121 8.23 4.18 -10.61
N CYS A 122 9.49 4.55 -10.38
CA CYS A 122 10.03 5.86 -10.73
C CYS A 122 11.55 5.74 -10.91
N ASP A 123 12.09 6.46 -11.88
CA ASP A 123 13.53 6.61 -12.07
C ASP A 123 14.19 7.09 -10.77
N LEU A 124 15.31 6.47 -10.41
CA LEU A 124 16.04 6.75 -9.17
C LEU A 124 16.55 8.20 -9.14
N ALA A 125 16.98 8.76 -10.26
CA ALA A 125 17.41 10.16 -10.33
C ALA A 125 16.24 11.12 -10.05
N GLU A 126 15.04 10.74 -10.46
CA GLU A 126 13.82 11.49 -10.19
C GLU A 126 13.35 11.32 -8.74
N ILE A 127 13.47 10.12 -8.16
CA ILE A 127 13.26 9.89 -6.72
C ILE A 127 14.19 10.81 -5.92
N ASP A 128 15.49 10.80 -6.21
CA ASP A 128 16.49 11.62 -5.51
C ASP A 128 16.19 13.12 -5.65
N ARG A 129 15.73 13.56 -6.84
CA ARG A 129 15.32 14.96 -7.07
C ARG A 129 14.12 15.33 -6.19
N ARG A 130 13.08 14.49 -6.16
CA ARG A 130 11.86 14.73 -5.36
C ARG A 130 12.12 14.72 -3.86
N GLU A 131 12.99 13.84 -3.38
CA GLU A 131 13.38 13.80 -1.96
C GLU A 131 14.08 15.09 -1.55
N ARG A 132 15.01 15.59 -2.37
CA ARG A 132 15.66 16.89 -2.14
C ARG A 132 14.67 18.04 -2.11
N GLU A 133 13.68 18.05 -3.00
CA GLU A 133 12.67 19.12 -3.07
C GLU A 133 11.68 19.09 -1.91
N ARG A 134 11.34 17.90 -1.41
CA ARG A 134 10.43 17.75 -0.27
C ARG A 134 11.06 18.24 1.03
N GLY A 135 12.34 17.96 1.26
CA GLY A 135 13.09 18.44 2.42
C GLY A 135 12.67 17.87 3.79
N ASP A 136 11.65 17.01 3.83
CA ASP A 136 11.10 16.37 5.04
C ASP A 136 11.50 14.90 5.21
N ARG A 137 12.21 14.31 4.23
CA ARG A 137 12.67 12.91 4.24
C ARG A 137 14.17 12.77 4.27
N HIS A 138 14.65 11.60 4.72
CA HIS A 138 16.07 11.27 4.69
C HIS A 138 16.51 11.10 3.23
N LEU A 139 17.59 11.79 2.84
CA LEU A 139 18.12 11.68 1.49
C LEU A 139 18.59 10.25 1.21
N GLY A 140 18.10 9.66 0.11
CA GLY A 140 18.48 8.32 -0.32
C GLY A 140 17.56 7.21 0.20
N GLU A 141 16.52 7.54 0.97
CA GLU A 141 15.54 6.58 1.48
C GLU A 141 14.80 5.88 0.33
N GLY A 142 14.28 6.64 -0.63
CA GLY A 142 13.57 6.11 -1.79
C GLY A 142 14.45 5.23 -2.67
N ARG A 143 15.72 5.62 -2.87
CA ARG A 143 16.70 4.80 -3.58
C ARG A 143 16.99 3.50 -2.84
N GLY A 144 17.17 3.54 -1.52
CA GLY A 144 17.40 2.37 -0.67
C GLY A 144 16.30 1.33 -0.83
N HIS A 145 15.03 1.75 -0.85
CA HIS A 145 13.91 0.84 -1.08
C HIS A 145 14.02 0.05 -2.40
N VAL A 146 14.53 0.66 -3.46
CA VAL A 146 14.64 0.01 -4.77
C VAL A 146 15.91 -0.84 -4.87
N GLU A 147 17.07 -0.27 -4.53
CA GLU A 147 18.37 -0.91 -4.77
C GLU A 147 18.79 -1.88 -3.66
N VAL A 148 18.40 -1.62 -2.41
CA VAL A 148 18.79 -2.41 -1.23
C VAL A 148 17.67 -3.36 -0.83
N ASP A 149 16.47 -2.83 -0.60
CA ASP A 149 15.35 -3.64 -0.09
C ASP A 149 14.68 -4.46 -1.21
N GLY A 150 14.82 -4.01 -2.46
CA GLY A 150 14.30 -4.73 -3.63
C GLY A 150 12.77 -4.84 -3.61
N ILE A 151 12.05 -3.80 -3.17
CA ILE A 151 10.59 -3.84 -2.94
C ILE A 151 9.73 -4.27 -4.15
N HIS A 152 10.29 -4.22 -5.36
CA HIS A 152 9.63 -4.66 -6.60
C HIS A 152 9.97 -6.11 -7.02
N THR A 153 10.76 -6.84 -6.22
CA THR A 153 11.26 -8.18 -6.57
C THR A 153 10.47 -9.32 -5.92
N PHE A 154 9.54 -9.01 -5.00
CA PHE A 154 8.84 -10.02 -4.19
C PHE A 154 7.71 -10.76 -4.92
N GLY A 155 7.47 -10.44 -6.19
CA GLY A 155 6.45 -11.08 -7.01
C GLY A 155 5.77 -10.10 -7.97
N PRO A 156 4.91 -10.61 -8.86
CA PRO A 156 4.28 -9.80 -9.90
C PRO A 156 3.28 -8.79 -9.32
N TYR A 157 2.91 -7.82 -10.14
CA TYR A 157 1.81 -6.89 -9.91
C TYR A 157 0.63 -7.22 -10.83
N ASP A 158 -0.58 -6.85 -10.42
CA ASP A 158 -1.75 -6.90 -11.32
C ASP A 158 -1.62 -5.82 -12.41
N TYR A 159 -0.97 -4.71 -12.07
CA TYR A 159 -0.68 -3.61 -12.99
C TYR A 159 0.55 -2.83 -12.55
N GLU A 160 1.31 -2.28 -13.50
CA GLU A 160 2.51 -1.50 -13.21
C GLU A 160 2.42 -0.14 -13.90
N VAL A 161 2.88 0.90 -13.21
CA VAL A 161 2.96 2.26 -13.73
C VAL A 161 4.30 2.89 -13.42
N ASP A 162 4.76 3.74 -14.33
CA ASP A 162 5.96 4.57 -14.16
C ASP A 162 5.55 6.04 -13.97
N THR A 163 5.96 6.63 -12.85
CA THR A 163 5.65 8.03 -12.52
C THR A 163 6.83 8.97 -12.73
N SER A 164 7.90 8.56 -13.42
CA SER A 164 9.12 9.35 -13.63
C SER A 164 8.82 10.70 -14.30
N ARG A 165 7.77 10.75 -15.11
CA ARG A 165 7.26 11.99 -15.77
C ARG A 165 6.08 12.65 -15.04
N GLY A 166 5.85 12.25 -13.79
CA GLY A 166 4.72 12.69 -12.97
C GLY A 166 3.45 11.87 -13.17
N VAL A 167 2.48 12.09 -12.27
CA VAL A 167 1.16 11.44 -12.32
C VAL A 167 0.24 12.25 -13.24
N SER A 168 0.22 11.89 -14.52
CA SER A 168 -0.66 12.52 -15.51
C SER A 168 -2.09 11.98 -15.45
N ALA A 169 -3.06 12.74 -15.97
CA ALA A 169 -4.44 12.26 -16.10
C ALA A 169 -4.55 10.99 -16.99
N ALA A 170 -3.64 10.81 -17.94
CA ALA A 170 -3.59 9.60 -18.77
C ALA A 170 -3.16 8.37 -17.97
N LEU A 171 -2.15 8.52 -17.11
CA LEU A 171 -1.69 7.46 -16.20
C LEU A 171 -2.80 7.07 -15.22
N VAL A 172 -3.48 8.05 -14.61
CA VAL A 172 -4.60 7.76 -13.69
C VAL A 172 -5.72 7.00 -14.42
N ARG A 173 -6.08 7.42 -15.64
CA ARG A 173 -7.08 6.71 -16.46
C ARG A 173 -6.64 5.30 -16.82
N SER A 174 -5.34 5.05 -17.05
CA SER A 174 -4.87 3.71 -17.37
C SER A 174 -5.02 2.77 -16.18
N VAL A 175 -4.71 3.22 -14.97
CA VAL A 175 -4.93 2.45 -13.73
C VAL A 175 -6.42 2.20 -13.50
N VAL A 176 -7.29 3.21 -13.66
CA VAL A 176 -8.75 3.03 -13.52
C VAL A 176 -9.31 2.06 -14.55
N THR A 177 -8.80 2.11 -15.78
CA THR A 177 -9.21 1.18 -16.85
C THR A 177 -8.78 -0.24 -16.51
N ALA A 178 -7.51 -0.42 -16.11
CA ALA A 178 -6.98 -1.72 -15.71
C ALA A 178 -7.74 -2.31 -14.51
N TRP A 179 -8.04 -1.47 -13.51
CA TRP A 179 -8.90 -1.82 -12.40
C TRP A 179 -10.25 -2.33 -12.91
N ARG A 180 -10.97 -1.59 -13.74
CA ARG A 180 -12.30 -1.99 -14.24
C ARG A 180 -12.28 -3.25 -15.11
N SER A 181 -11.19 -3.52 -15.81
CA SER A 181 -11.06 -4.68 -16.70
C SER A 181 -10.47 -5.92 -16.04
N ARG A 182 -10.08 -5.86 -14.75
CA ARG A 182 -9.39 -6.96 -14.08
C ARG A 182 -10.29 -8.18 -13.91
N GLY A 183 -9.66 -9.35 -13.83
CA GLY A 183 -10.33 -10.56 -13.34
C GLY A 183 -10.51 -10.52 -11.82
N ALA A 184 -11.43 -11.33 -11.29
CA ALA A 184 -11.75 -11.34 -9.86
C ALA A 184 -10.63 -11.84 -8.92
N ARG A 185 -9.51 -12.34 -9.46
CA ARG A 185 -8.38 -12.88 -8.68
C ARG A 185 -7.13 -12.03 -8.87
N SER A 186 -6.63 -11.44 -7.79
CA SER A 186 -5.35 -10.73 -7.75
C SER A 186 -4.17 -11.69 -7.81
N VAL A 187 -3.04 -11.27 -8.39
CA VAL A 187 -1.74 -11.95 -8.24
C VAL A 187 -1.26 -11.99 -6.79
N LEU A 188 -1.76 -11.11 -5.92
CA LEU A 188 -1.41 -11.12 -4.50
C LEU A 188 -2.08 -12.28 -3.76
N THR A 189 -3.33 -12.62 -4.09
CA THR A 189 -4.13 -13.62 -3.35
C THR A 189 -4.26 -14.97 -4.06
N SER A 190 -3.72 -15.10 -5.27
CA SER A 190 -3.81 -16.34 -6.08
C SER A 190 -2.72 -17.39 -5.79
N GLY A 191 -1.77 -17.10 -4.89
CA GLY A 191 -0.60 -17.93 -4.61
C GLY A 191 -0.67 -18.90 -3.43
N GLY A 192 -1.77 -18.96 -2.65
CA GLY A 192 -1.75 -19.70 -1.39
C GLY A 192 -3.11 -20.18 -0.89
N HIS A 193 -3.57 -21.31 -1.41
CA HIS A 193 -4.41 -22.22 -0.63
C HIS A 193 -3.99 -23.66 -0.95
N VAL A 194 -2.93 -24.13 -0.30
CA VAL A 194 -2.81 -25.57 -0.05
C VAL A 194 -3.68 -25.81 1.19
N PRO A 195 -4.80 -26.53 1.09
CA PRO A 195 -5.60 -26.84 2.27
C PRO A 195 -4.71 -27.60 3.25
N HIS A 196 -4.56 -27.08 4.46
CA HIS A 196 -4.06 -27.88 5.56
C HIS A 196 -5.12 -28.96 5.85
N GLU A 197 -4.95 -30.14 5.27
CA GLU A 197 -5.63 -31.34 5.75
C GLU A 197 -5.20 -31.55 7.21
N MET A 198 -6.18 -31.49 8.11
CA MET A 198 -6.01 -31.85 9.51
C MET A 198 -5.71 -33.34 9.59
N ALA A 199 -4.53 -33.68 10.09
CA ALA A 199 -4.18 -35.00 10.62
C ALA A 199 -4.36 -35.00 12.14
#